data_AF-L8JPZ0-F1
#
_entry.id   AF-L8JPZ0-F1
#
_cell.length_a   1.000
_cell.length_b   1.000
_cell.length_c   1.000
_cell.angle_alpha   90.00
_cell.angle_beta   90.00
_cell.angle_gamma   90.00
#
_symmetry.space_group_name_H-M   'P 1'
#
loop_
_entity.id
_entity.type
_entity.pdbx_description
1 polymer ?
#
loop_
_entity_poly.entity_id
_entity_poly.type
_entity_poly.pdbx_seq_one_letter_code
_entity_poly.pdbx_strand_id
1 'polypeptide(L)'
;MGMVVVAGLAAIIMPLINSLSHPKSLIKAGIGVAVLGVLFLITYATADSDTSRGLVEAGLTPGTIKVVGACLRTMYVLFVLAIVGIVFSEINKAIR
;
A
#
# COMPACT_ATOMS: atom_id res chain seq x y z
N MET A 1 -5.64 1.32 30.44
CA MET A 1 -5.53 0.36 29.32
C MET A 1 -6.84 0.18 28.55
N GLY A 2 -7.99 -0.08 29.20
CA GLY A 2 -9.28 -0.27 28.49
C GLY A 2 -9.72 0.88 27.57
N MET A 3 -9.57 2.14 28.01
CA MET A 3 -9.93 3.30 27.17
C MET A 3 -9.04 3.49 25.94
N VAL A 4 -7.80 3.03 25.98
CA VAL A 4 -6.86 3.13 24.83
C VAL A 4 -7.25 2.14 23.74
N VAL A 5 -7.68 0.94 24.12
CA VAL A 5 -8.20 -0.07 23.17
C VAL A 5 -9.50 0.41 22.54
N VAL A 6 -10.42 0.96 23.34
CA VAL A 6 -11.69 1.51 22.83
C VAL A 6 -11.45 2.71 21.91
N ALA A 7 -10.52 3.62 22.28
CA ALA A 7 -10.14 4.74 21.43
C ALA A 7 -9.50 4.27 20.12
N GLY A 8 -8.62 3.26 20.16
CA GLY A 8 -8.01 2.66 18.98
C GLY A 8 -9.04 2.03 18.03
N LEU A 9 -10.01 1.30 18.58
CA LEU A 9 -11.11 0.71 17.80
C LEU A 9 -12.02 1.81 17.21
N ALA A 10 -12.38 2.83 17.99
CA ALA A 10 -13.19 3.95 17.53
C ALA A 10 -12.51 4.74 16.40
N ALA A 11 -11.18 4.88 16.44
CA ALA A 11 -10.38 5.52 15.40
C ALA A 11 -10.49 4.84 14.03
N ILE A 12 -10.84 3.54 13.99
CA ILE A 12 -11.04 2.79 12.75
C ILE A 12 -12.53 2.71 12.40
N ILE A 13 -13.38 2.47 13.40
CA ILE A 13 -14.82 2.24 13.21
C ILE A 13 -15.56 3.52 12.84
N MET A 14 -15.27 4.66 13.46
CA MET A 14 -15.97 5.93 13.16
C MET A 14 -15.74 6.40 11.71
N PRO A 15 -14.50 6.42 11.17
CA PRO A 15 -14.28 6.75 9.77
C PRO A 15 -15.00 5.80 8.81
N LEU A 16 -15.06 4.51 9.17
CA LEU A 16 -15.72 3.50 8.33
C LEU A 16 -17.23 3.71 8.24
N ILE A 17 -17.89 3.95 9.39
CA ILE A 17 -19.33 4.28 9.43
C ILE A 17 -19.59 5.56 8.65
N ASN A 18 -18.78 6.60 8.85
CA ASN A 18 -18.93 7.88 8.15
C ASN A 18 -18.74 7.74 6.63
N SER A 19 -17.83 6.85 6.19
CA SER A 19 -17.60 6.57 4.77
C SER A 19 -18.81 5.87 4.14
N LEU A 20 -19.49 4.97 4.87
CA LEU A 20 -20.72 4.31 4.40
C LEU A 20 -21.89 5.30 4.24
N SER A 21 -22.00 6.30 5.11
CA SER A 21 -22.98 7.39 5.01
C SER A 21 -22.75 8.31 3.82
N HIS A 22 -21.52 8.34 3.29
CA HIS A 22 -21.09 9.20 2.20
C HIS A 22 -20.50 8.38 1.05
N PRO A 23 -21.36 7.75 0.21
CA PRO A 23 -20.92 6.78 -0.80
C PRO A 23 -19.91 7.35 -1.79
N LYS A 24 -19.95 8.66 -2.08
CA LYS A 24 -18.94 9.33 -2.92
C LYS A 24 -17.54 9.33 -2.31
N SER A 25 -17.43 9.47 -0.99
CA SER A 25 -16.14 9.40 -0.29
C SER A 25 -15.61 7.97 -0.28
N LEU A 26 -16.50 7.00 -0.03
CA LEU A 26 -16.17 5.58 -0.04
C LEU A 26 -15.70 5.10 -1.41
N ILE A 27 -16.33 5.56 -2.51
CA ILE A 27 -15.89 5.23 -3.87
C ILE A 27 -14.47 5.75 -4.12
N LYS A 28 -14.14 6.99 -3.71
CA LYS A 28 -12.78 7.54 -3.87
C LYS A 28 -11.74 6.73 -3.09
N ALA A 29 -12.04 6.38 -1.84
CA ALA A 29 -11.17 5.54 -1.03
C ALA A 29 -11.03 4.14 -1.64
N GLY A 30 -12.13 3.55 -2.10
CA GLY A 30 -12.17 2.25 -2.77
C GLY A 30 -11.36 2.22 -4.07
N ILE A 31 -11.40 3.28 -4.87
CA ILE A 31 -10.54 3.43 -6.07
C ILE A 31 -9.07 3.42 -5.66
N GLY A 32 -8.68 4.15 -4.61
CA GLY A 32 -7.30 4.15 -4.12
C GLY A 32 -6.82 2.74 -3.72
N VAL A 33 -7.65 2.00 -2.96
CA VAL A 33 -7.35 0.61 -2.57
C VAL A 33 -7.31 -0.32 -3.79
N ALA A 34 -8.23 -0.15 -4.74
CA ALA A 34 -8.26 -0.94 -5.97
C ALA A 34 -7.00 -0.73 -6.82
N VAL A 35 -6.56 0.52 -6.98
CA VAL A 35 -5.33 0.87 -7.70
C VAL A 35 -4.11 0.24 -7.02
N LEU A 36 -4.02 0.30 -5.69
CA LEU A 36 -2.96 -0.36 -4.93
C LEU A 36 -2.99 -1.88 -5.10
N GLY A 37 -4.18 -2.48 -5.07
CA GLY A 37 -4.36 -3.92 -5.31
C GLY A 37 -3.89 -4.34 -6.70
N VAL A 38 -4.29 -3.61 -7.74
CA VAL A 38 -3.86 -3.87 -9.12
C VAL A 38 -2.35 -3.69 -9.26
N LEU A 39 -1.78 -2.64 -8.67
CA LEU A 39 -0.34 -2.41 -8.69
C LEU A 39 0.42 -3.56 -8.03
N PHE A 40 -0.03 -4.01 -6.86
CA PHE A 40 0.58 -5.15 -6.15
C PHE A 40 0.47 -6.44 -6.97
N LEU A 41 -0.65 -6.67 -7.65
CA LEU A 41 -0.80 -7.85 -8.52
C LEU A 41 0.18 -7.81 -9.70
N ILE A 42 0.41 -6.64 -10.30
CA ILE A 42 1.38 -6.47 -11.39
C ILE A 42 2.81 -6.71 -10.89
N THR A 43 3.18 -6.13 -9.74
CA THR A 43 4.52 -6.31 -9.17
C THR A 43 4.72 -7.74 -8.67
N TYR A 44 3.68 -8.41 -8.16
CA TYR A 44 3.72 -9.82 -7.77
C TYR A 44 3.84 -10.75 -8.99
N ALA A 45 3.10 -10.48 -10.06
CA ALA A 45 3.20 -11.28 -11.30
C ALA A 45 4.60 -11.22 -11.90
N THR A 46 5.25 -10.05 -11.84
CA THR A 46 6.61 -9.81 -12.35
C THR A 46 7.72 -10.11 -11.33
N ALA A 47 7.38 -10.43 -10.09
CA ALA A 47 8.36 -10.75 -9.06
C ALA A 47 8.97 -12.13 -9.28
N ASP A 48 10.31 -12.17 -9.25
CA ASP A 48 11.08 -13.40 -9.34
C ASP A 48 10.99 -14.18 -8.03
N SER A 49 10.92 -15.50 -8.14
CA SER A 49 10.97 -16.44 -7.02
C SER A 49 12.37 -17.06 -6.86
N ASP A 50 13.39 -16.34 -7.32
CA ASP A 50 14.73 -16.90 -7.47
C ASP A 50 15.31 -17.27 -6.10
N THR A 51 15.67 -18.54 -5.96
CA THR A 51 16.10 -19.14 -4.69
C THR A 51 17.62 -19.19 -4.70
N SER A 52 18.24 -18.03 -4.52
CA SER A 52 19.68 -17.97 -4.26
C SER A 52 20.01 -18.89 -3.09
N ARG A 53 21.15 -19.60 -3.16
CA ARG A 53 21.57 -20.61 -2.15
C ARG A 53 21.46 -20.07 -0.73
N GLY A 54 21.81 -18.81 -0.49
CA GLY A 54 21.71 -18.18 0.83
C GLY A 54 20.28 -18.01 1.35
N LEU A 55 19.27 -17.85 0.49
CA LEU A 55 17.86 -17.79 0.92
C LEU A 55 17.29 -19.17 1.22
N VAL A 56 17.71 -20.19 0.46
CA VAL A 56 17.32 -21.59 0.71
C VAL A 56 17.93 -22.07 2.02
N GLU A 57 19.20 -21.74 2.29
CA GLU A 57 19.88 -22.02 3.56
C GLU A 57 19.23 -21.30 4.75
N ALA A 58 18.64 -20.12 4.53
CA ALA A 58 17.84 -19.40 5.52
C ALA A 58 16.41 -19.99 5.72
N GLY A 59 16.07 -21.09 5.06
CA GLY A 59 14.77 -21.75 5.18
C GLY A 59 13.62 -21.02 4.49
N LEU A 60 13.90 -20.07 3.59
CA LEU A 60 12.88 -19.30 2.89
C LEU A 60 12.32 -20.10 1.71
N THR A 61 10.99 -20.18 1.65
CA THR A 61 10.31 -20.80 0.51
C THR A 61 10.26 -19.85 -0.69
N PRO A 62 10.23 -20.37 -1.94
CA PRO A 62 10.09 -19.55 -3.14
C PRO A 62 8.85 -18.62 -3.10
N GLY A 63 7.76 -19.06 -2.46
CA GLY A 63 6.56 -18.26 -2.28
C GLY A 63 6.79 -17.03 -1.39
N THR A 64 7.45 -17.21 -0.25
CA THR A 64 7.80 -16.11 0.65
C THR A 64 8.72 -15.10 -0.05
N ILE A 65 9.71 -15.57 -0.80
CA ILE A 65 10.67 -14.73 -1.53
C ILE A 65 9.94 -13.86 -2.56
N LYS A 66 9.03 -14.48 -3.33
CA LYS A 66 8.24 -13.77 -4.33
C LYS A 66 7.35 -12.69 -3.72
N VAL A 67 6.70 -12.97 -2.59
CA VAL A 67 5.88 -11.98 -1.86
C VAL A 67 6.73 -10.81 -1.37
N VAL A 68 7.89 -11.08 -0.76
CA VAL A 68 8.79 -10.03 -0.27
C VAL A 68 9.29 -9.17 -1.43
N GLY A 69 9.68 -9.79 -2.55
CA GLY A 69 10.09 -9.08 -3.77
C GLY A 69 8.98 -8.19 -4.34
N ALA A 70 7.74 -8.68 -4.36
CA ALA A 70 6.58 -7.90 -4.78
C ALA A 70 6.31 -6.71 -3.86
N CYS A 71 6.38 -6.91 -2.53
CA CYS A 71 6.22 -5.84 -1.54
C CYS A 71 7.28 -4.75 -1.72
N LEU A 72 8.56 -5.14 -1.88
CA LEU A 72 9.67 -4.21 -2.10
C LEU A 72 9.50 -3.42 -3.40
N ARG A 73 9.16 -4.08 -4.52
CA ARG A 73 8.89 -3.38 -5.79
C ARG A 73 7.72 -2.41 -5.66
N THR A 74 6.63 -2.82 -5.01
CA THR A 74 5.46 -1.95 -4.79
C THR A 74 5.84 -0.72 -3.98
N MET A 75 6.63 -0.88 -2.91
CA MET A 75 7.16 0.24 -2.13
C MET A 75 7.97 1.20 -3.01
N TYR A 76 8.90 0.69 -3.82
CA TYR A 76 9.73 1.53 -4.68
C TYR A 76 8.91 2.29 -5.73
N VAL A 77 7.92 1.66 -6.34
CA VAL A 77 7.01 2.34 -7.30
C VAL A 77 6.24 3.46 -6.60
N LEU A 78 5.67 3.17 -5.43
CA LEU A 78 4.94 4.19 -4.65
C LEU A 78 5.84 5.32 -4.19
N PHE A 79 7.10 5.02 -3.83
CA PHE A 79 8.08 6.02 -3.44
C PHE A 79 8.38 7.00 -4.57
N VAL A 80 8.62 6.50 -5.79
CA VAL A 80 8.83 7.35 -6.96
C VAL A 80 7.58 8.17 -7.29
N LEU A 81 6.40 7.54 -7.28
CA LEU A 81 5.13 8.24 -7.49
C LEU A 81 4.89 9.34 -6.45
N ALA A 82 5.26 9.10 -5.19
CA ALA A 82 5.17 10.09 -4.12
C ALA A 82 6.09 11.29 -4.40
N ILE A 83 7.35 11.05 -4.77
CA ILE A 83 8.29 12.13 -5.15
C ILE A 83 7.73 12.94 -6.30
N VAL A 84 7.27 12.29 -7.38
CA VAL A 84 6.67 12.98 -8.53
C VAL A 84 5.45 13.80 -8.11
N GLY A 85 4.58 13.22 -7.28
CA GLY A 85 3.40 13.91 -6.74
C GLY A 85 3.76 15.14 -5.91
N ILE A 86 4.81 15.06 -5.08
CA ILE A 86 5.31 16.19 -4.30
C ILE A 86 5.83 17.28 -5.23
N VAL A 87 6.70 16.95 -6.20
CA VAL A 87 7.25 17.93 -7.15
C VAL A 87 6.11 18.63 -7.92
N PHE A 88 5.13 17.87 -8.40
CA PHE A 88 3.98 18.43 -9.11
C PHE A 88 3.13 19.34 -8.21
N SER A 89 2.96 18.97 -6.93
CA SER A 89 2.25 19.77 -5.94
C SER A 89 2.95 21.10 -5.68
N GLU A 90 4.28 21.08 -5.50
CA GLU A 90 5.07 22.29 -5.25
C GLU A 90 5.10 23.22 -6.47
N ILE A 91 5.23 22.68 -7.69
CA ILE A 91 5.14 23.50 -8.92
C ILE A 91 3.77 24.16 -9.04
N ASN A 92 2.69 23.43 -8.80
CA ASN A 92 1.33 23.97 -8.91
C ASN A 92 1.05 25.06 -7.86
N LYS A 93 1.60 24.93 -6.65
CA LYS A 93 1.55 25.98 -5.62
C LYS A 93 2.42 27.20 -5.97
N ALA A 94 3.54 27.00 -6.65
CA ALA A 94 4.42 28.10 -7.04
C ALA A 94 3.83 28.94 -8.18
N ILE A 95 3.02 28.33 -9.04
CA ILE A 95 2.39 28.99 -10.20
C ILE A 95 1.08 29.71 -9.81
N ARG A 96 0.36 29.22 -8.78
CA ARG A 96 -0.97 29.72 -8.39
C ARG A 96 -0.97 30.29 -6.98
#